data_AF-A0A2J2H835-F1
#
_entry.id   AF-A0A2J2H835-F1
#
_cell.length_a   1.000
_cell.length_b   1.000
_cell.length_c   1.000
_cell.angle_alpha   90.00
_cell.angle_beta   90.00
_cell.angle_gamma   90.00
#
_symmetry.space_group_name_H-M   'P 1'
#
loop_
_entity.id
_entity.type
_entity.pdbx_description
1 polymer ?
#
loop_
_entity_poly.entity_id
_entity_poly.type
_entity_poly.pdbx_seq_one_letter_code
_entity_poly.pdbx_strand_id
1 'polypeptide(L)'
;MMLFDPKPKRRREDLFDFDDELNSLVKFVNDPSTRLIVVRGLRRTGKTSLTLTALNGLTTPYVFIDVREFVRSRRGLYELLSRALSEFLRAYDGLGLIVREFRRALMSVRGVRIEGFGVNISWGRDRPLISELLRELDRVAGRSGVRLPLVIDEAQRLGGPL
;
A
#
# COMPACT_ATOMS: atom_id res chain seq x y z
N MET A 1 1.26 16.91 19.40
CA MET A 1 2.48 16.11 19.60
C MET A 1 2.13 14.80 20.31
N MET A 2 2.34 13.66 19.65
CA MET A 2 2.05 12.31 20.13
C MET A 2 3.32 11.44 20.08
N LEU A 3 4.44 11.99 20.56
CA LEU A 3 5.75 11.33 20.51
C LEU A 3 5.74 9.95 21.18
N PHE A 4 5.02 9.80 22.28
CA PHE A 4 4.98 8.55 23.06
C PHE A 4 3.80 7.61 22.71
N ASP A 5 3.02 7.90 21.66
CA ASP A 5 1.98 6.96 21.19
C ASP A 5 2.63 5.65 20.69
N PRO A 6 2.21 4.46 21.17
CA PRO A 6 2.73 3.18 20.70
C PRO A 6 2.41 2.85 19.24
N LYS A 7 1.45 3.55 18.61
CA LYS A 7 1.09 3.36 17.20
C LYS A 7 2.18 3.93 16.27
N PRO A 8 2.30 3.38 15.05
CA PRO A 8 3.18 3.95 14.03
C PRO A 8 2.87 5.43 13.79
N LYS A 9 3.93 6.25 13.73
CA LYS A 9 3.80 7.70 13.50
C LYS A 9 3.39 7.97 12.06
N ARG A 10 2.63 9.04 11.88
CA ARG A 10 2.07 9.44 10.58
C ARG A 10 2.43 10.87 10.18
N ARG A 11 3.02 11.64 11.11
CA ARG A 11 3.38 13.05 10.93
C ARG A 11 4.84 13.24 11.30
N ARG A 12 5.49 14.17 10.59
CA ARG A 12 6.88 14.52 10.79
C ARG A 12 7.19 14.93 12.23
N GLU A 13 6.34 15.77 12.81
CA GLU A 13 6.47 16.28 14.19
C GLU A 13 6.45 15.19 15.27
N ASP A 14 5.93 14.00 14.95
CA ASP A 14 5.84 12.87 15.87
C ASP A 14 6.99 11.85 15.64
N LEU A 15 7.83 12.05 14.62
CA LEU A 15 8.92 11.16 14.21
C LEU A 15 10.28 11.76 14.59
N PHE A 16 10.82 11.32 15.72
CA PHE A 16 12.08 11.81 16.29
C PHE A 16 13.30 11.11 15.69
N ASP A 17 14.29 11.89 15.24
CA ASP A 17 15.61 11.43 14.79
C ASP A 17 15.59 10.48 13.57
N PHE A 18 14.79 10.81 12.55
CA PHE A 18 14.70 10.08 11.26
C PHE A 18 14.85 11.03 10.06
N ASP A 19 15.50 12.17 10.27
CA ASP A 19 15.46 13.28 9.31
C ASP A 19 16.13 12.87 7.98
N ASP A 20 17.28 12.20 8.05
CA ASP A 20 18.04 11.75 6.90
C ASP A 20 17.34 10.58 6.18
N GLU A 21 16.81 9.60 6.91
CA GLU A 21 16.05 8.49 6.34
C GLU A 21 14.77 8.97 5.69
N LEU A 22 14.07 9.92 6.31
CA LEU A 22 12.85 10.49 5.77
C LEU A 22 13.12 11.23 4.47
N ASN A 23 14.14 12.09 4.46
CA ASN A 23 14.56 12.82 3.26
C ASN A 23 14.97 11.87 2.14
N SER A 24 15.73 10.82 2.47
CA SER A 24 16.14 9.79 1.51
C SER A 24 14.95 9.02 0.95
N LEU A 25 14.03 8.59 1.81
CA LEU A 25 12.84 7.85 1.38
C LEU A 25 11.94 8.71 0.49
N VAL A 26 11.71 9.97 0.87
CA VAL A 26 10.95 10.95 0.06
C VAL A 26 11.58 11.12 -1.32
N LYS A 27 12.92 11.26 -1.39
CA LYS A 27 13.65 11.36 -2.65
C LYS A 27 13.44 10.12 -3.54
N PHE A 28 13.62 8.92 -2.98
CA PHE A 28 13.44 7.67 -3.73
C PHE A 28 12.00 7.44 -4.18
N VAL A 29 11.00 7.78 -3.36
CA VAL A 29 9.59 7.68 -3.74
C VAL A 29 9.24 8.60 -4.91
N ASN A 30 9.85 9.79 -4.97
CA ASN A 30 9.63 10.75 -6.06
C ASN A 30 10.49 10.48 -7.31
N ASP A 31 11.57 9.70 -7.20
CA ASP A 31 12.46 9.40 -8.33
C ASP A 31 11.79 8.43 -9.33
N PRO A 32 11.52 8.85 -10.58
CA PRO A 32 10.82 8.04 -11.58
C PRO A 32 11.63 6.84 -12.07
N SER A 33 12.92 6.75 -11.76
CA SER A 33 13.76 5.57 -12.04
C SER A 33 13.64 4.50 -10.95
N THR A 34 13.23 4.88 -9.73
CA THR A 34 13.09 3.95 -8.61
C THR A 34 11.85 3.06 -8.78
N ARG A 35 12.05 1.74 -8.79
CA ARG A 35 10.98 0.72 -8.90
C ARG A 35 10.73 -0.06 -7.62
N LEU A 36 11.72 -0.17 -6.76
CA LEU A 36 11.65 -0.91 -5.50
C LEU A 36 12.50 -0.18 -4.45
N ILE A 37 11.93 -0.01 -3.26
CA ILE A 37 12.62 0.56 -2.11
C ILE A 37 12.52 -0.47 -0.99
N VAL A 38 13.65 -0.80 -0.38
CA VAL A 38 13.70 -1.75 0.73
C VAL A 38 14.07 -1.01 2.01
N VAL A 39 13.10 -0.83 2.90
CA VAL A 39 13.32 -0.23 4.22
C VAL A 39 13.70 -1.35 5.20
N ARG A 40 14.97 -1.37 5.65
CA ARG A 40 15.50 -2.41 6.54
C ARG A 40 15.84 -1.84 7.92
N GLY A 41 15.94 -2.72 8.91
CA GLY A 41 16.24 -2.36 10.30
C GLY A 41 15.64 -3.38 11.29
N LEU A 42 16.11 -3.36 12.54
CA LEU A 42 15.65 -4.28 13.58
C LEU A 42 14.15 -4.11 13.92
N ARG A 43 13.56 -5.10 14.60
CA ARG A 43 12.16 -4.99 15.05
C ARG A 43 12.04 -3.79 16.00
N ARG A 44 10.97 -2.99 15.83
CA ARG A 44 10.69 -1.77 16.61
C ARG A 44 11.63 -0.57 16.36
N THR A 45 12.39 -0.54 15.27
CA THR A 45 13.18 0.65 14.86
C THR A 45 12.39 1.68 14.07
N GLY A 46 11.07 1.80 14.25
CA GLY A 46 10.29 2.86 13.59
C GLY A 46 10.09 2.76 12.07
N LYS A 47 10.47 1.66 11.39
CA LYS A 47 10.32 1.51 9.92
C LYS A 47 8.93 1.85 9.38
N THR A 48 7.87 1.31 9.99
CA THR A 48 6.49 1.62 9.60
C THR A 48 6.16 3.09 9.80
N SER A 49 6.63 3.68 10.91
CA SER A 49 6.47 5.11 11.20
C SER A 49 7.16 5.99 10.15
N LEU A 50 8.39 5.63 9.77
CA LEU A 50 9.15 6.30 8.72
C LEU A 50 8.38 6.27 7.38
N THR A 51 7.95 5.07 6.94
CA THR A 51 7.23 4.89 5.67
C THR A 51 5.91 5.67 5.65
N LEU A 52 5.09 5.55 6.69
CA LEU A 52 3.81 6.25 6.76
C LEU A 52 3.99 7.77 6.83
N THR A 53 4.99 8.24 7.57
CA THR A 53 5.30 9.68 7.67
C THR A 53 5.76 10.24 6.33
N ALA A 54 6.62 9.52 5.60
CA ALA A 54 7.06 9.90 4.26
C ALA A 54 5.89 10.03 3.28
N LEU A 55 5.05 8.99 3.20
CA LEU A 55 3.94 8.95 2.24
C LEU A 55 2.86 9.98 2.54
N ASN A 56 2.52 10.20 3.82
CA ASN A 56 1.57 11.23 4.20
C ASN A 56 2.11 12.64 3.92
N GLY A 57 3.41 12.85 4.14
CA GLY A 57 4.06 14.14 3.83
C GLY A 57 4.06 14.46 2.34
N LEU A 58 4.08 13.44 1.48
CA LEU A 58 3.98 13.58 0.03
C LEU A 58 2.55 13.81 -0.48
N THR A 59 1.54 13.62 0.36
CA THR A 59 0.11 13.66 -0.03
C THR A 59 -0.25 12.70 -1.17
N THR A 60 0.62 11.72 -1.44
CA THR A 60 0.47 10.75 -2.52
C THR A 60 -0.39 9.58 -2.04
N PRO A 61 -1.43 9.18 -2.78
CA PRO A 61 -2.21 8.00 -2.42
C PRO A 61 -1.34 6.74 -2.48
N TYR A 62 -1.52 5.82 -1.54
CA TYR A 62 -0.74 4.58 -1.45
C TYR A 62 -1.59 3.40 -0.99
N VAL A 63 -1.26 2.20 -1.46
CA VAL A 63 -1.84 0.95 -0.96
C VAL A 63 -0.92 0.39 0.10
N PHE A 64 -1.45 0.12 1.30
CA PHE A 64 -0.69 -0.46 2.41
C PHE A 64 -1.10 -1.90 2.65
N ILE A 65 -0.15 -2.81 2.49
CA ILE A 65 -0.32 -4.25 2.68
C ILE A 65 0.42 -4.64 3.96
N ASP A 66 -0.33 -4.85 5.04
CA ASP A 66 0.22 -5.34 6.30
C ASP A 66 0.27 -6.88 6.32
N VAL A 67 1.47 -7.45 6.15
CA VAL A 67 1.69 -8.91 6.17
C VAL A 67 1.95 -9.44 7.60
N ARG A 68 1.72 -8.63 8.65
CA ARG A 68 1.75 -9.13 10.03
C ARG A 68 0.70 -10.19 10.25
N GLU A 69 -0.43 -10.05 9.58
CA GLU A 69 -1.45 -11.07 9.55
C GLU A 69 -1.03 -12.24 8.68
N PHE A 70 -1.23 -13.42 9.22
CA PHE A 70 -0.61 -14.63 8.76
C PHE A 70 -1.15 -15.08 7.40
N VAL A 71 -0.36 -14.87 6.34
CA VAL A 71 -0.65 -15.36 4.99
C VAL A 71 0.02 -16.72 4.80
N ARG A 72 -0.67 -17.81 5.15
CA ARG A 72 -0.21 -19.19 4.88
C ARG A 72 -0.85 -19.86 3.67
N SER A 73 -1.66 -19.12 2.90
CA SER A 73 -2.36 -19.69 1.76
C SER A 73 -2.58 -18.67 0.66
N ARG A 74 -2.82 -19.18 -0.55
CA ARG A 74 -3.29 -18.37 -1.69
C ARG A 74 -4.55 -17.58 -1.32
N ARG A 75 -5.49 -18.20 -0.59
CA ARG A 75 -6.69 -17.54 -0.10
C ARG A 75 -6.35 -16.34 0.79
N GLY A 76 -5.46 -16.54 1.77
CA GLY A 76 -5.03 -15.46 2.67
C GLY A 76 -4.37 -14.31 1.94
N LEU A 77 -3.64 -14.56 0.84
CA LEU A 77 -3.05 -13.52 0.02
C LEU A 77 -4.12 -12.65 -0.68
N TYR A 78 -5.14 -13.28 -1.27
CA TYR A 78 -6.25 -12.54 -1.90
C TYR A 78 -7.12 -11.81 -0.87
N GLU A 79 -7.32 -12.38 0.32
CA GLU A 79 -8.01 -11.70 1.43
C GLU A 79 -7.22 -10.48 1.91
N LEU A 80 -5.89 -10.60 2.02
CA LEU A 80 -5.00 -9.50 2.37
C LEU A 80 -5.06 -8.38 1.32
N LEU A 81 -4.99 -8.72 0.03
CA LEU A 81 -5.11 -7.75 -1.06
C LEU A 81 -6.50 -7.09 -1.10
N SER A 82 -7.55 -7.87 -0.87
CA SER A 82 -8.94 -7.38 -0.77
C SER A 82 -9.06 -6.32 0.32
N ARG A 83 -8.50 -6.59 1.51
CA ARG A 83 -8.49 -5.61 2.59
C ARG A 83 -7.66 -4.37 2.24
N ALA A 84 -6.42 -4.54 1.77
CA ALA A 84 -5.54 -3.42 1.47
C ALA A 84 -6.16 -2.47 0.44
N LEU A 85 -6.82 -3.01 -0.60
CA LEU A 85 -7.52 -2.20 -1.60
C LEU A 85 -8.82 -1.59 -1.07
N SER A 86 -9.52 -2.28 -0.15
CA SER A 86 -10.69 -1.69 0.52
C SER A 86 -10.31 -0.50 1.39
N GLU A 87 -9.22 -0.63 2.16
CA GLU A 87 -8.67 0.45 2.98
C GLU A 87 -8.19 1.61 2.13
N PHE A 88 -7.54 1.33 0.99
CA PHE A 88 -7.17 2.33 0.00
C PHE A 88 -8.39 3.12 -0.51
N LEU A 89 -9.43 2.45 -1.02
CA LEU A 89 -10.62 3.14 -1.53
C LEU A 89 -11.31 3.96 -0.44
N ARG A 90 -11.36 3.46 0.79
CA ARG A 90 -11.94 4.17 1.94
C ARG A 90 -11.11 5.39 2.35
N ALA A 91 -9.80 5.25 2.44
CA ALA A 91 -8.90 6.31 2.88
C ALA A 91 -8.87 7.49 1.89
N TYR A 92 -9.10 7.21 0.61
CA TYR A 92 -8.99 8.18 -0.48
C TYR A 92 -10.32 8.49 -1.17
N ASP A 93 -11.47 8.15 -0.57
CA ASP A 93 -12.80 8.46 -1.12
C ASP A 93 -12.96 9.96 -1.44
N GLY A 94 -12.38 10.83 -0.60
CA GLY A 94 -12.36 12.28 -0.79
C GLY A 94 -11.54 12.78 -1.99
N LEU A 95 -10.73 11.95 -2.64
CA LEU A 95 -9.91 12.33 -3.82
C LEU A 95 -10.70 12.37 -5.14
N GLY A 96 -12.03 12.24 -5.08
CA GLY A 96 -12.93 12.56 -6.19
C GLY A 96 -12.65 11.75 -7.46
N LEU A 97 -12.16 12.40 -8.52
CA LEU A 97 -11.97 11.75 -9.82
C LEU A 97 -10.92 10.64 -9.77
N ILE A 98 -9.81 10.83 -9.05
CA ILE A 98 -8.69 9.89 -9.02
C ILE A 98 -9.14 8.54 -8.45
N VAL A 99 -9.80 8.54 -7.28
CA VAL A 99 -10.26 7.30 -6.64
C VAL A 99 -11.33 6.59 -7.46
N ARG A 100 -12.18 7.34 -8.19
CA ARG A 100 -13.17 6.76 -9.12
C ARG A 100 -12.49 6.02 -10.28
N GLU A 101 -11.39 6.55 -10.80
CA GLU A 101 -10.62 5.87 -11.83
C GLU A 101 -10.00 4.58 -11.29
N PHE A 102 -9.40 4.60 -10.09
CA PHE A 102 -8.92 3.38 -9.44
C PHE A 102 -10.04 2.35 -9.24
N ARG A 103 -11.22 2.78 -8.78
CA ARG A 103 -12.38 1.90 -8.61
C ARG A 103 -12.79 1.27 -9.94
N ARG A 104 -12.86 2.05 -11.02
CA ARG A 104 -13.19 1.54 -12.38
C ARG A 104 -12.14 0.54 -12.88
N ALA A 105 -10.86 0.86 -12.70
CA ALA A 105 -9.76 -0.01 -13.08
C ALA A 105 -9.85 -1.36 -12.34
N LEU A 106 -10.04 -1.33 -11.03
CA LEU A 106 -10.24 -2.54 -10.22
C LEU A 106 -11.45 -3.37 -10.68
N MET A 107 -12.60 -2.74 -10.98
CA MET A 107 -13.78 -3.46 -11.50
C MET A 107 -13.58 -4.09 -12.88
N SER A 108 -12.61 -3.63 -13.66
CA SER A 108 -12.28 -4.23 -14.97
C SER A 108 -11.46 -5.51 -14.85
N VAL A 109 -10.82 -5.75 -13.70
CA VAL A 109 -10.03 -6.96 -13.45
C VAL A 109 -10.97 -8.13 -13.16
N ARG A 110 -10.77 -9.25 -13.86
CA ARG A 110 -11.60 -10.45 -13.67
C ARG A 110 -11.57 -10.90 -12.21
N GLY A 111 -12.74 -11.24 -11.67
CA GLY A 111 -12.86 -11.79 -10.33
C GLY A 111 -12.75 -10.76 -9.20
N VAL A 112 -12.63 -9.47 -9.52
CA VAL A 112 -12.74 -8.36 -8.56
C VAL A 112 -14.17 -7.84 -8.55
N ARG A 113 -14.74 -7.68 -7.36
CA ARG A 113 -16.05 -7.06 -7.12
C ARG A 113 -15.89 -5.92 -6.13
N ILE A 114 -16.67 -4.86 -6.28
CA ILE A 114 -16.64 -3.70 -5.37
C ILE A 114 -18.03 -3.33 -4.90
N GLU A 115 -18.25 -3.37 -3.58
CA GLU A 115 -19.49 -2.98 -2.91
C GLU A 115 -19.19 -1.86 -1.90
N GLY A 116 -19.68 -0.65 -2.16
CA GLY A 116 -19.22 0.54 -1.43
C GLY A 116 -17.70 0.71 -1.60
N PHE A 117 -16.97 0.68 -0.46
CA PHE A 117 -15.51 0.64 -0.42
C PHE A 117 -14.93 -0.77 -0.30
N GLY A 118 -15.77 -1.79 -0.14
CA GLY A 118 -15.33 -3.17 0.00
C GLY A 118 -14.90 -3.73 -1.35
N VAL A 119 -13.61 -4.03 -1.48
CA VAL A 119 -13.03 -4.77 -2.59
C VAL A 119 -13.00 -6.24 -2.22
N ASN A 120 -13.62 -7.08 -3.04
CA ASN A 120 -13.59 -8.54 -2.91
C ASN A 120 -12.89 -9.14 -4.12
N ILE A 121 -11.75 -9.79 -3.89
CA ILE A 121 -11.00 -10.50 -4.93
C ILE A 121 -11.24 -11.99 -4.78
N SER A 122 -11.72 -12.60 -5.86
CA SER A 122 -11.90 -14.05 -5.93
C SER A 122 -10.57 -14.76 -5.71
N TRP A 123 -10.55 -15.79 -4.86
CA TRP A 123 -9.37 -16.62 -4.60
C TRP A 123 -9.45 -18.02 -5.23
N GLY A 124 -10.63 -18.37 -5.77
CA GLY A 124 -10.94 -19.67 -6.36
C GLY A 124 -10.62 -19.75 -7.86
N ARG A 125 -11.57 -20.25 -8.65
CA ARG A 125 -11.43 -20.45 -10.10
C ARG A 125 -11.30 -19.13 -10.86
N ASP A 126 -12.09 -18.13 -10.48
CA ASP A 126 -12.16 -16.83 -11.17
C ASP A 126 -11.12 -15.82 -10.67
N ARG A 127 -10.11 -16.26 -9.91
CA ARG A 127 -9.10 -15.36 -9.36
C ARG A 127 -8.31 -14.65 -10.48
N PRO A 128 -8.03 -13.34 -10.35
CA PRO A 128 -7.14 -12.67 -11.28
C PRO A 128 -5.70 -13.12 -11.08
N LEU A 129 -4.86 -12.89 -12.10
CA LEU A 129 -3.42 -12.91 -11.87
C LEU A 129 -3.04 -11.67 -11.04
N ILE A 130 -2.18 -11.83 -10.03
CA ILE A 130 -1.68 -10.68 -9.26
C ILE A 130 -0.99 -9.67 -10.19
N SER A 131 -0.29 -10.14 -11.22
CA SER A 131 0.33 -9.27 -12.22
C SER A 131 -0.69 -8.47 -13.04
N GLU A 132 -1.88 -9.00 -13.30
CA GLU A 132 -2.98 -8.29 -13.97
C GLU A 132 -3.50 -7.16 -13.08
N LEU A 133 -3.74 -7.46 -11.80
CA LEU A 133 -4.15 -6.47 -10.81
C LEU A 133 -3.11 -5.34 -10.66
N LEU A 134 -1.83 -5.68 -10.52
CA LEU A 134 -0.74 -4.71 -10.39
C LEU A 134 -0.57 -3.85 -11.64
N ARG A 135 -0.65 -4.47 -12.83
CA ARG A 135 -0.60 -3.73 -14.10
C ARG A 135 -1.73 -2.73 -14.20
N GLU A 136 -2.91 -3.10 -13.72
CA GLU A 136 -4.08 -2.26 -13.85
C GLU A 136 -4.09 -1.08 -12.87
N LEU A 137 -3.54 -1.29 -11.67
CA LEU A 137 -3.21 -0.22 -10.73
C LEU A 137 -2.16 0.75 -11.29
N ASP A 138 -1.09 0.23 -11.90
CA ASP A 138 -0.03 1.04 -12.51
C ASP A 138 -0.56 1.87 -13.68
N ARG A 139 -1.36 1.26 -14.57
CA ARG A 139 -1.99 1.92 -15.72
C ARG A 139 -2.85 3.10 -15.29
N VAL A 140 -3.71 2.91 -14.29
CA VAL A 140 -4.61 3.98 -13.83
C VAL A 140 -3.86 5.06 -13.04
N ALA A 141 -2.82 4.69 -12.27
CA ALA A 141 -1.95 5.66 -11.61
C ALA A 141 -1.29 6.58 -12.65
N GLY A 142 -0.66 6.00 -13.68
CA GLY A 142 -0.03 6.75 -14.77
C GLY A 142 -1.00 7.66 -15.52
N ARG A 143 -2.21 7.18 -15.83
CA ARG A 143 -3.27 8.00 -16.46
C ARG A 143 -3.75 9.16 -15.58
N SER A 144 -3.74 8.96 -14.27
CA SER A 144 -4.17 9.97 -13.30
C SER A 144 -3.03 10.93 -12.92
N GLY A 145 -1.85 10.79 -13.52
CA GLY A 145 -0.68 11.61 -13.22
C GLY A 145 -0.12 11.38 -11.81
N VAL A 146 -0.46 10.26 -11.17
CA VAL A 146 0.01 9.92 -9.83
C VAL A 146 0.93 8.71 -9.88
N ARG A 147 1.86 8.64 -8.93
CA ARG A 147 2.57 7.40 -8.62
C ARG A 147 1.82 6.74 -7.47
N LEU A 148 1.58 5.44 -7.55
CA LEU A 148 0.92 4.69 -6.49
C LEU A 148 1.95 3.79 -5.79
N PRO A 149 2.51 4.19 -4.63
CA PRO A 149 3.31 3.30 -3.82
C PRO A 149 2.49 2.11 -3.33
N LEU A 150 3.03 0.92 -3.54
CA LEU A 150 2.54 -0.31 -2.93
C LEU A 150 3.46 -0.68 -1.77
N VAL A 151 3.01 -0.40 -0.54
CA VAL A 151 3.79 -0.69 0.67
C VAL A 151 3.50 -2.10 1.11
N ILE A 152 4.53 -2.93 1.23
CA ILE A 152 4.43 -4.28 1.80
C ILE A 152 5.17 -4.27 3.14
N ASP A 153 4.43 -4.10 4.24
CA ASP A 153 5.02 -4.08 5.58
C ASP A 153 5.24 -5.50 6.10
N GLU A 154 6.36 -5.71 6.79
CA GLU A 154 6.84 -7.03 7.23
C GLU A 154 6.92 -8.06 6.08
N ALA A 155 7.36 -7.62 4.89
CA ALA A 155 7.42 -8.42 3.66
C ALA A 155 8.16 -9.76 3.81
N GLN A 156 9.11 -9.88 4.75
CA GLN A 156 9.79 -11.14 5.05
C GLN A 156 8.86 -12.23 5.59
N ARG A 157 7.61 -11.89 5.95
CA ARG A 157 6.55 -12.83 6.32
C ARG A 157 5.84 -13.45 5.11
N LEU A 158 6.05 -12.92 3.91
CA LEU A 158 5.62 -13.55 2.66
C LEU A 158 6.49 -14.79 2.41
N GLY A 159 6.17 -15.88 3.09
CA GLY A 159 6.73 -17.20 2.85
C GLY A 159 5.74 -18.07 2.09
N GLY A 160 6.22 -18.80 1.08
CA GLY A 160 5.47 -19.94 0.54
C GLY A 160 5.36 -21.05 1.60
N PRO A 161 4.53 -22.08 1.37
CA PRO A 161 4.67 -23.32 2.14
C PRO A 161 6.13 -23.80 2.06
N LEU A 162 6.69 -24.17 3.21
CA LEU A 162 7.94 -24.93 3.28
C LEU A 162 7.77 -26.28 2.57
#